data_AF-A0A2V8ELN0-F1
#
_entry.id   AF-A0A2V8ELN0-F1
#
_cell.length_a   1.000
_cell.length_b   1.000
_cell.length_c   1.000
_cell.angle_alpha   90.00
_cell.angle_beta   90.00
_cell.angle_gamma   90.00
#
_symmetry.space_group_name_H-M   'P 1'
#
loop_
_entity.id
_entity.type
_entity.pdbx_description
1 polymer ?
#
loop_
_entity_poly.entity_id
_entity_poly.type
_entity_poly.pdbx_seq_one_letter_code
_entity_poly.pdbx_strand_id
1 'polypeptide(L)'
;MSERVRDLFARGCICTLFTLLSVNLVAQFMQTGRVTGLMLVAGEATVVVLTVVRRRARLVDRSFSAAVMTTMSLAAPPMLRGGGAPLAPDAVTVIVSAIGLSLVIVGKMALGRSFGVVPANRGVVVRGPYSFVRHPIYTGYLITHVGFLVANPTTWNVALILVGDAALIVRALMEERVLSVALVNERTKTAIATEVELAETRAERRRGLLGRDGLPPSAALVLTPCVVVHTAFMRFPIDIIFLDHDGVTVKVVSDVGPWRIAGAARAHTVVELPAGSLQRNAVAVGDRLYLRAVSDN
;
A
#
# COMPACT_ATOMS: atom_id res chain seq x y z
N MET A 1 18.22 -13.38 -23.21
CA MET A 1 16.94 -12.74 -23.55
C MET A 1 16.91 -11.33 -22.97
N SER A 2 16.66 -10.30 -23.79
CA SER A 2 16.63 -8.90 -23.33
C SER A 2 15.56 -8.69 -22.26
N GLU A 3 15.83 -7.83 -21.27
CA GLU A 3 14.92 -7.54 -20.16
C GLU A 3 13.53 -7.08 -20.63
N ARG A 4 13.50 -6.34 -21.77
CA ARG A 4 12.26 -5.93 -22.44
C ARG A 4 11.45 -7.10 -22.97
N VAL A 5 12.10 -8.15 -23.48
CA VAL A 5 11.44 -9.33 -24.04
C VAL A 5 10.81 -10.17 -22.92
N ARG A 6 11.48 -10.30 -21.77
CA ARG A 6 10.88 -10.95 -20.59
C ARG A 6 9.66 -10.21 -20.08
N ASP A 7 9.72 -8.88 -20.00
CA ASP A 7 8.60 -8.06 -19.53
C ASP A 7 7.41 -8.16 -20.49
N LEU A 8 7.67 -8.12 -21.80
CA LEU A 8 6.63 -8.29 -22.83
C LEU A 8 5.99 -9.69 -22.76
N PHE A 9 6.80 -10.73 -22.60
CA PHE A 9 6.31 -12.10 -22.47
C PHE A 9 5.47 -12.29 -21.20
N ALA A 10 5.93 -11.77 -20.06
CA ALA A 10 5.18 -11.84 -18.80
C ALA A 10 3.81 -11.14 -18.91
N ARG A 11 3.76 -9.95 -19.54
CA ARG A 11 2.50 -9.23 -19.79
C ARG A 11 1.58 -10.01 -20.73
N GLY A 12 2.12 -10.57 -21.81
CA GLY A 12 1.37 -11.41 -22.74
C GLY A 12 0.74 -12.63 -22.05
N CYS A 13 1.51 -13.33 -21.22
CA CYS A 13 1.03 -14.48 -20.45
C CYS A 13 -0.13 -14.10 -19.50
N ILE A 14 0.02 -13.00 -18.75
CA ILE A 14 -1.02 -12.50 -17.83
C ILE A 14 -2.30 -12.15 -18.61
N CYS A 15 -2.20 -11.46 -19.74
CA CYS A 15 -3.36 -11.10 -20.56
C CYS A 15 -4.09 -12.35 -21.07
N THR A 16 -3.36 -13.37 -21.53
CA THR A 16 -3.95 -14.62 -22.02
C THR A 16 -4.68 -15.38 -20.91
N LEU A 17 -4.04 -15.57 -19.75
CA LEU A 17 -4.65 -16.26 -18.60
C LEU A 17 -5.91 -15.52 -18.12
N PHE A 18 -5.85 -14.18 -18.05
CA PHE A 18 -7.01 -13.37 -17.68
C PHE A 18 -8.16 -13.47 -18.70
N THR A 19 -7.84 -13.52 -20.00
CA THR A 19 -8.85 -13.70 -21.05
C THR A 19 -9.56 -15.04 -20.90
N LEU A 20 -8.80 -16.12 -20.70
CA LEU A 20 -9.37 -17.45 -20.47
C LEU A 20 -10.25 -17.50 -19.22
N LEU A 21 -9.80 -16.89 -18.13
CA LEU A 21 -10.60 -16.77 -16.90
C LEU A 21 -11.90 -15.99 -17.13
N SER A 22 -11.83 -14.88 -17.88
CA SER A 22 -12.98 -14.04 -18.18
C SER A 22 -14.01 -14.79 -19.02
N VAL A 23 -13.58 -15.54 -20.04
CA VAL A 23 -14.46 -16.37 -20.87
C VAL A 23 -15.19 -17.42 -20.02
N ASN A 24 -14.45 -18.11 -19.14
CA ASN A 24 -15.03 -19.13 -18.25
C ASN A 24 -16.07 -18.54 -17.29
N LEU A 25 -15.76 -17.42 -16.63
CA LEU A 25 -16.67 -16.81 -15.65
C LEU A 25 -17.92 -16.19 -16.31
N VAL A 26 -17.77 -15.60 -17.50
CA VAL A 26 -18.91 -15.09 -18.28
C VAL A 26 -19.79 -16.24 -18.75
N ALA A 27 -19.21 -17.34 -19.26
CA ALA A 27 -19.98 -18.52 -19.65
C ALA A 27 -20.78 -19.11 -18.46
N GLN A 28 -20.14 -19.18 -17.28
CA GLN A 28 -20.82 -19.64 -16.06
C GLN A 28 -21.94 -18.68 -15.61
N PHE A 29 -21.74 -17.37 -15.76
CA PHE A 29 -22.79 -16.38 -15.50
C PHE A 29 -23.99 -16.59 -16.43
N MET A 30 -23.75 -16.78 -17.74
CA MET A 30 -24.83 -17.02 -18.71
C MET A 30 -25.65 -18.27 -18.40
N GLN A 31 -25.05 -19.27 -17.73
CA GLN A 31 -25.74 -20.49 -17.31
C GLN A 31 -26.47 -20.36 -15.97
N THR A 32 -25.93 -19.59 -15.02
CA THR A 32 -26.39 -19.58 -13.61
C THR A 32 -27.09 -18.30 -13.18
N GLY A 33 -26.96 -17.20 -13.94
CA GLY A 33 -27.46 -15.87 -13.58
C GLY A 33 -26.76 -15.22 -12.36
N ARG A 34 -25.71 -15.86 -11.81
CA ARG A 34 -25.07 -15.40 -10.57
C ARG A 34 -24.13 -14.22 -10.79
N VAL A 35 -24.58 -13.03 -10.40
CA VAL A 35 -23.86 -11.74 -10.56
C VAL A 35 -22.46 -11.75 -9.91
N THR A 36 -22.22 -12.58 -8.90
CA THR A 36 -20.90 -12.74 -8.26
C THR A 36 -19.80 -13.14 -9.25
N GLY A 37 -20.13 -13.91 -10.31
CA GLY A 37 -19.19 -14.25 -11.39
C GLY A 37 -18.71 -13.02 -12.16
N LEU A 38 -19.60 -12.09 -12.49
CA LEU A 38 -19.25 -10.84 -13.17
C LEU A 38 -18.40 -9.92 -12.28
N MET A 39 -18.73 -9.85 -10.99
CA MET A 39 -17.93 -9.09 -10.03
C MET A 39 -16.51 -9.68 -9.88
N LEU A 40 -16.35 -11.01 -9.98
CA LEU A 40 -15.03 -11.65 -9.95
C LEU A 40 -14.22 -11.27 -11.18
N VAL A 41 -14.83 -11.29 -12.38
CA VAL A 41 -14.19 -10.80 -13.61
C VAL A 41 -13.73 -9.36 -13.44
N ALA A 42 -14.59 -8.47 -12.94
CA ALA A 42 -14.23 -7.08 -12.68
C ALA A 42 -13.09 -6.94 -11.66
N GLY A 43 -13.12 -7.76 -10.59
CA GLY A 43 -12.10 -7.80 -9.56
C GLY A 43 -10.72 -8.24 -10.08
N GLU A 44 -10.69 -9.24 -10.96
CA GLU A 44 -9.46 -9.74 -11.59
C GLU A 44 -8.97 -8.84 -12.72
N ALA A 45 -9.88 -8.23 -13.48
CA ALA A 45 -9.54 -7.21 -14.49
C ALA A 45 -8.76 -6.06 -13.86
N THR A 46 -9.22 -5.63 -12.68
CA THR A 46 -8.58 -4.57 -11.91
C THR A 46 -7.16 -4.97 -11.49
N VAL A 47 -6.91 -6.23 -11.11
CA VAL A 47 -5.55 -6.71 -10.77
C VAL A 47 -4.63 -6.62 -11.97
N VAL A 48 -5.09 -7.08 -13.14
CA VAL A 48 -4.29 -7.04 -14.38
C VAL A 48 -3.96 -5.60 -14.75
N VAL A 49 -4.98 -4.74 -14.85
CA VAL A 49 -4.80 -3.32 -15.21
C VAL A 49 -3.86 -2.63 -14.24
N LEU A 50 -4.08 -2.76 -12.93
CA LEU A 50 -3.23 -2.11 -11.93
C LEU A 50 -1.82 -2.68 -11.91
N THR A 51 -1.63 -3.97 -12.20
CA THR A 51 -0.29 -4.57 -12.28
C THR A 51 0.51 -4.02 -13.46
N VAL A 52 -0.14 -3.72 -14.58
CA VAL A 52 0.49 -3.09 -15.75
C VAL A 52 0.78 -1.60 -15.51
N VAL A 53 -0.15 -0.90 -14.86
CA VAL A 53 -0.10 0.57 -14.69
C VAL A 53 0.61 0.98 -13.38
N ARG A 54 0.97 0.05 -12.50
CA ARG A 54 1.61 0.32 -11.19
C ARG A 54 2.89 1.16 -11.31
N ARG A 55 3.14 1.98 -10.29
CA ARG A 55 4.43 2.68 -10.16
C ARG A 55 5.54 1.74 -9.67
N ARG A 56 6.81 2.14 -9.90
CA ARG A 56 7.97 1.44 -9.35
C ARG A 56 7.92 1.49 -7.81
N ALA A 57 8.28 0.38 -7.18
CA ALA A 57 8.39 0.31 -5.72
C ALA A 57 9.74 0.85 -5.26
N ARG A 58 9.76 1.51 -4.10
CA ARG A 58 11.00 1.97 -3.45
C ARG A 58 11.65 0.85 -2.66
N LEU A 59 10.85 0.22 -1.80
CA LEU A 59 11.22 -0.94 -1.02
C LEU A 59 10.38 -2.11 -1.49
N VAL A 60 11.01 -3.26 -1.65
CA VAL A 60 10.36 -4.52 -1.97
C VAL A 60 10.94 -5.55 -1.05
N ASP A 61 10.10 -6.21 -0.26
CA ASP A 61 10.54 -7.38 0.48
C ASP A 61 10.75 -8.53 -0.51
N ARG A 62 12.00 -8.95 -0.66
CA ARG A 62 12.42 -10.06 -1.53
C ARG A 62 12.79 -11.30 -0.73
N SER A 63 12.49 -11.33 0.56
CA SER A 63 12.76 -12.48 1.41
C SER A 63 12.03 -13.72 0.92
N PHE A 64 12.62 -14.89 1.20
CA PHE A 64 12.00 -16.17 0.89
C PHE A 64 10.64 -16.33 1.60
N SER A 65 10.54 -15.86 2.85
CA SER A 65 9.28 -15.85 3.60
C SER A 65 8.20 -15.01 2.91
N ALA A 66 8.53 -13.83 2.38
CA ALA A 66 7.58 -13.00 1.65
C ALA A 66 7.02 -13.73 0.41
N ALA A 67 7.89 -14.43 -0.32
CA ALA A 67 7.50 -15.21 -1.49
C ALA A 67 6.58 -16.39 -1.11
N VAL A 68 6.91 -17.14 -0.06
CA VAL A 68 6.09 -18.26 0.41
C VAL A 68 4.73 -17.78 0.89
N MET A 69 4.67 -16.76 1.75
CA MET A 69 3.40 -16.23 2.27
C MET A 69 2.52 -15.65 1.17
N THR A 70 3.11 -14.92 0.22
CA THR A 70 2.37 -14.42 -0.96
C THR A 70 1.82 -15.56 -1.81
N THR A 71 2.60 -16.63 -2.02
CA THR A 71 2.16 -17.79 -2.79
C THR A 71 1.05 -18.55 -2.08
N MET A 72 1.22 -18.86 -0.80
CA MET A 72 0.22 -19.59 0.00
C MET A 72 -1.12 -18.84 0.06
N SER A 73 -1.08 -17.52 0.25
CA SER A 73 -2.30 -16.69 0.29
C SER A 73 -2.99 -16.51 -1.07
N LEU A 74 -2.30 -16.78 -2.19
CA LEU A 74 -2.90 -16.77 -3.55
C LEU A 74 -3.32 -18.16 -4.03
N ALA A 75 -2.80 -19.23 -3.43
CA ALA A 75 -3.03 -20.60 -3.88
C ALA A 75 -4.39 -21.18 -3.46
N ALA A 76 -5.02 -20.64 -2.40
CA ALA A 76 -6.26 -21.18 -1.86
C ALA A 76 -7.45 -21.12 -2.85
N PRO A 77 -7.77 -19.98 -3.51
CA PRO A 77 -8.97 -19.87 -4.36
C PRO A 77 -9.13 -20.95 -5.45
N PRO A 78 -8.12 -21.31 -6.26
CA PRO A 78 -8.29 -22.35 -7.29
C PRO A 78 -8.46 -23.76 -6.73
N MET A 79 -8.19 -23.99 -5.44
CA MET A 79 -8.28 -25.30 -4.78
C MET A 79 -9.60 -25.49 -4.02
N LEU A 80 -10.39 -24.42 -3.87
CA LEU A 80 -11.71 -24.46 -3.25
C LEU A 80 -12.68 -25.25 -4.12
N ARG A 81 -13.60 -25.98 -3.47
CA ARG A 81 -14.55 -26.87 -4.14
C ARG A 81 -15.97 -26.57 -3.70
N GLY A 82 -16.91 -26.68 -4.62
CA GLY A 82 -18.33 -26.71 -4.27
C GLY A 82 -18.67 -28.01 -3.55
N GLY A 83 -19.41 -27.95 -2.45
CA GLY A 83 -19.82 -29.14 -1.70
C GLY A 83 -20.17 -28.87 -0.23
N GLY A 84 -20.80 -29.85 0.42
CA GLY A 84 -21.38 -29.70 1.76
C GLY A 84 -22.80 -29.14 1.72
N ALA A 85 -23.54 -29.33 2.82
CA ALA A 85 -24.87 -28.76 2.98
C ALA A 85 -24.74 -27.29 3.42
N PRO A 86 -25.26 -26.31 2.66
CA PRO A 86 -25.13 -24.89 3.01
C PRO A 86 -25.62 -24.60 4.44
N LEU A 87 -24.88 -23.77 5.19
CA LEU A 87 -25.23 -23.39 6.56
C LEU A 87 -26.19 -22.20 6.62
N ALA A 88 -26.40 -21.50 5.50
CA ALA A 88 -27.30 -20.37 5.38
C ALA A 88 -27.95 -20.34 3.99
N PRO A 89 -29.07 -19.61 3.82
CA PRO A 89 -29.71 -19.45 2.52
C PRO A 89 -28.76 -18.82 1.49
N ASP A 90 -28.88 -19.25 0.22
CA ASP A 90 -28.08 -18.75 -0.91
C ASP A 90 -28.08 -17.22 -1.00
N ALA A 91 -29.22 -16.58 -0.74
CA ALA A 91 -29.32 -15.12 -0.75
C ALA A 91 -28.34 -14.45 0.24
N VAL A 92 -28.19 -15.01 1.44
CA VAL A 92 -27.31 -14.46 2.48
C VAL A 92 -25.84 -14.61 2.06
N THR A 93 -25.45 -15.80 1.59
CA THR A 93 -24.05 -16.06 1.20
C THR A 93 -23.65 -15.26 -0.04
N VAL A 94 -24.57 -15.04 -0.99
CA VAL A 94 -24.40 -14.15 -2.14
C VAL A 94 -24.22 -12.71 -1.70
N ILE A 95 -25.06 -12.20 -0.79
CA ILE A 95 -24.95 -10.82 -0.28
C ILE A 95 -23.61 -10.61 0.44
N VAL A 96 -23.23 -11.52 1.33
CA VAL A 96 -21.95 -11.46 2.05
C VAL A 96 -20.77 -11.46 1.08
N SER A 97 -20.78 -12.36 0.10
CA SER A 97 -19.73 -12.44 -0.93
C SER A 97 -19.68 -11.18 -1.79
N ALA A 98 -20.85 -10.61 -2.15
CA ALA A 98 -20.93 -9.38 -2.92
C ALA A 98 -20.38 -8.17 -2.14
N ILE A 99 -20.62 -8.08 -0.82
CA ILE A 99 -20.04 -7.05 0.05
C ILE A 99 -18.51 -7.18 0.08
N GLY A 100 -18.00 -8.38 0.36
CA GLY A 100 -16.56 -8.65 0.40
C GLY A 100 -15.87 -8.29 -0.92
N LEU A 101 -16.45 -8.72 -2.04
CA LEU A 101 -15.91 -8.48 -3.37
C LEU A 101 -16.00 -7.00 -3.78
N SER A 102 -17.08 -6.30 -3.41
CA SER A 102 -17.19 -4.86 -3.61
C SER A 102 -16.10 -4.11 -2.84
N LEU A 103 -15.82 -4.49 -1.59
CA LEU A 103 -14.74 -3.91 -0.81
C LEU A 103 -13.35 -4.17 -1.44
N VAL A 104 -13.13 -5.37 -2.00
CA VAL A 104 -11.91 -5.68 -2.77
C VAL A 104 -11.76 -4.76 -3.98
N ILE A 105 -12.81 -4.62 -4.80
CA ILE A 105 -12.77 -3.78 -6.02
C ILE A 105 -12.54 -2.31 -5.64
N VAL A 106 -13.33 -1.77 -4.70
CA VAL A 106 -13.19 -0.38 -4.24
C VAL A 106 -11.83 -0.13 -3.60
N GLY A 107 -11.32 -1.08 -2.82
CA GLY A 107 -9.96 -1.03 -2.27
C GLY A 107 -8.90 -0.97 -3.37
N LYS A 108 -8.94 -1.85 -4.36
CA LYS A 108 -8.01 -1.84 -5.51
C LYS A 108 -8.10 -0.52 -6.28
N MET A 109 -9.30 -0.02 -6.57
CA MET A 109 -9.51 1.25 -7.26
C MET A 109 -8.96 2.45 -6.46
N ALA A 110 -9.19 2.48 -5.14
CA ALA A 110 -8.70 3.55 -4.27
C ALA A 110 -7.16 3.57 -4.18
N LEU A 111 -6.54 2.38 -4.13
CA LEU A 111 -5.09 2.20 -4.11
C LEU A 111 -4.46 2.60 -5.46
N GLY A 112 -5.12 2.23 -6.57
CA GLY A 112 -4.73 2.61 -7.92
C GLY A 112 -3.29 2.21 -8.24
N ARG A 113 -2.47 3.17 -8.65
CA ARG A 113 -1.07 2.92 -9.07
C ARG A 113 -0.15 2.43 -7.94
N SER A 114 -0.58 2.54 -6.67
CA SER A 114 0.16 2.02 -5.50
C SER A 114 -0.01 0.51 -5.32
N PHE A 115 -0.84 -0.15 -6.14
CA PHE A 115 -1.12 -1.57 -6.03
C PHE A 115 0.13 -2.46 -6.16
N GLY A 116 0.17 -3.52 -5.34
CA GLY A 116 1.20 -4.54 -5.31
C GLY A 116 0.64 -5.88 -4.86
N VAL A 117 1.18 -6.96 -5.41
CA VAL A 117 0.86 -8.35 -5.01
C VAL A 117 1.84 -8.85 -3.94
N VAL A 118 3.09 -8.41 -4.03
CA VAL A 118 4.17 -8.71 -3.08
C VAL A 118 4.35 -7.51 -2.15
N PRO A 119 4.69 -7.72 -0.86
CA PRO A 119 4.94 -6.64 0.08
C PRO A 119 5.98 -5.64 -0.46
N ALA A 120 5.53 -4.42 -0.73
CA ALA A 120 6.34 -3.41 -1.37
C ALA A 120 5.78 -2.00 -1.16
N ASN A 121 6.68 -1.06 -0.86
CA ASN A 121 6.34 0.33 -0.67
C ASN A 121 6.27 1.04 -2.03
N ARG A 122 5.04 1.25 -2.48
CA ARG A 122 4.69 2.09 -3.63
C ARG A 122 3.87 3.28 -3.15
N GLY A 123 4.18 3.86 -1.99
CA GLY A 123 3.48 4.99 -1.39
C GLY A 123 2.13 4.64 -0.77
N VAL A 124 1.86 5.23 0.39
CA VAL A 124 0.71 4.94 1.25
C VAL A 124 -0.53 5.70 0.76
N VAL A 125 -1.69 5.05 0.78
CA VAL A 125 -2.99 5.65 0.47
C VAL A 125 -3.84 5.63 1.74
N VAL A 126 -4.34 6.79 2.16
CA VAL A 126 -5.14 6.96 3.40
C VAL A 126 -6.57 7.46 3.13
N ARG A 127 -7.01 7.45 1.87
CA ARG A 127 -8.34 7.92 1.44
C ARG A 127 -9.28 6.77 1.07
N GLY A 128 -10.59 7.03 1.07
CA GLY A 128 -11.60 6.03 0.73
C GLY A 128 -11.65 4.92 1.80
N PRO A 129 -11.75 3.63 1.45
CA PRO A 129 -11.83 2.57 2.45
C PRO A 129 -10.58 2.49 3.35
N TYR A 130 -9.44 3.00 2.88
CA TYR A 130 -8.20 3.07 3.63
C TYR A 130 -8.22 4.07 4.81
N SER A 131 -9.21 4.97 4.89
CA SER A 131 -9.37 5.83 6.07
C SER A 131 -10.02 5.11 7.24
N PHE A 132 -10.70 3.98 7.00
CA PHE A 132 -11.38 3.21 8.04
C PHE A 132 -10.56 1.98 8.47
N VAL A 133 -9.94 1.28 7.51
CA VAL A 133 -9.16 0.06 7.76
C VAL A 133 -7.89 0.12 6.91
N ARG A 134 -6.74 -0.29 7.47
CA ARG A 134 -5.45 -0.25 6.75
C ARG A 134 -5.39 -1.17 5.53
N HIS A 135 -5.99 -2.37 5.64
CA HIS A 135 -5.99 -3.38 4.57
C HIS A 135 -7.42 -3.76 4.13
N PRO A 136 -8.21 -2.83 3.54
CA PRO A 136 -9.60 -3.10 3.18
C PRO A 136 -9.74 -4.21 2.13
N ILE A 137 -8.74 -4.37 1.24
CA ILE A 137 -8.69 -5.47 0.28
C ILE A 137 -8.61 -6.83 1.00
N TYR A 138 -7.81 -6.94 2.06
CA TYR A 138 -7.65 -8.18 2.82
C TYR A 138 -8.89 -8.47 3.65
N THR A 139 -9.48 -7.45 4.27
CA THR A 139 -10.79 -7.57 4.90
C THR A 139 -11.85 -8.07 3.92
N GLY A 140 -11.87 -7.55 2.69
CA GLY A 140 -12.79 -8.01 1.64
C GLY A 140 -12.59 -9.47 1.25
N TYR A 141 -11.34 -9.96 1.19
CA TYR A 141 -11.05 -11.37 0.98
C TYR A 141 -11.57 -12.25 2.12
N LEU A 142 -11.31 -11.88 3.39
CA LEU A 142 -11.83 -12.62 4.55
C LEU A 142 -13.36 -12.72 4.54
N ILE A 143 -14.06 -11.62 4.25
CA ILE A 143 -15.53 -11.60 4.12
C ILE A 143 -16.00 -12.55 3.01
N THR A 144 -15.32 -12.53 1.86
CA THR A 144 -15.64 -13.41 0.72
C THR A 144 -15.42 -14.89 1.06
N HIS A 145 -14.35 -15.21 1.78
CA HIS A 145 -14.07 -16.57 2.25
C HIS A 145 -15.12 -17.07 3.23
N VAL A 146 -15.59 -16.22 4.15
CA VAL A 146 -16.72 -16.56 5.05
C VAL A 146 -17.97 -16.85 4.25
N GLY A 147 -18.34 -15.98 3.30
CA GLY A 147 -19.51 -16.20 2.43
C GLY A 147 -19.42 -17.52 1.66
N PHE A 148 -18.24 -17.82 1.09
CA PHE A 148 -18.00 -19.08 0.39
C PHE A 148 -18.07 -20.30 1.29
N LEU A 149 -17.49 -20.23 2.50
CA LEU A 149 -17.42 -21.35 3.43
C LEU A 149 -18.80 -21.71 3.99
N VAL A 150 -19.62 -20.70 4.28
CA VAL A 150 -21.03 -20.90 4.70
C VAL A 150 -21.85 -21.56 3.58
N ALA A 151 -21.58 -21.20 2.32
CA ALA A 151 -22.24 -21.82 1.16
C ALA A 151 -21.72 -23.23 0.85
N ASN A 152 -20.44 -23.52 1.14
CA ASN A 152 -19.78 -24.78 0.78
C ASN A 152 -18.94 -25.35 1.94
N PRO A 153 -19.58 -25.77 3.04
CA PRO A 153 -18.89 -26.19 4.25
C PRO A 153 -18.33 -27.60 4.09
N THR A 154 -17.09 -27.69 3.59
CA THR A 154 -16.32 -28.94 3.57
C THR A 154 -15.10 -28.80 4.47
N THR A 155 -14.67 -29.89 5.10
CA THR A 155 -13.44 -29.91 5.92
C THR A 155 -12.22 -29.45 5.12
N TRP A 156 -12.18 -29.78 3.83
CA TRP A 156 -11.17 -29.30 2.89
C TRP A 156 -11.18 -27.78 2.72
N ASN A 157 -12.35 -27.18 2.47
CA ASN A 157 -12.48 -25.73 2.34
C ASN A 157 -12.15 -25.01 3.65
N VAL A 158 -12.57 -25.56 4.80
CA VAL A 158 -12.20 -25.02 6.12
C VAL A 158 -10.68 -24.98 6.26
N ALA A 159 -10.00 -26.11 6.02
CA ALA A 159 -8.55 -26.20 6.17
C ALA A 159 -7.81 -25.25 5.22
N LEU A 160 -8.22 -25.19 3.95
CA LEU A 160 -7.62 -24.29 2.96
C LEU A 160 -7.81 -22.82 3.31
N ILE A 161 -9.02 -22.42 3.72
CA ILE A 161 -9.30 -21.02 4.08
C ILE A 161 -8.51 -20.63 5.33
N LEU A 162 -8.46 -21.48 6.36
CA LEU A 162 -7.67 -21.19 7.56
C LEU A 162 -6.19 -20.97 7.25
N VAL A 163 -5.59 -21.85 6.44
CA VAL A 163 -4.18 -21.73 6.03
C VAL A 163 -3.97 -20.51 5.13
N GLY A 164 -4.85 -20.28 4.16
CA GLY A 164 -4.78 -19.15 3.24
C GLY A 164 -4.94 -17.81 3.95
N ASP A 165 -5.88 -17.70 4.87
CA ASP A 165 -6.15 -16.48 5.65
C ASP A 165 -5.06 -16.21 6.68
N ALA A 166 -4.51 -17.24 7.32
CA ALA A 166 -3.33 -17.08 8.17
C ALA A 166 -2.15 -16.51 7.36
N ALA A 167 -1.88 -17.06 6.17
CA ALA A 167 -0.85 -16.54 5.27
C ALA A 167 -1.17 -15.11 4.80
N LEU A 168 -2.44 -14.78 4.56
CA LEU A 168 -2.89 -13.43 4.18
C LEU A 168 -2.65 -12.41 5.31
N ILE A 169 -2.92 -12.79 6.56
CA ILE A 169 -2.68 -11.96 7.75
C ILE A 169 -1.18 -11.74 7.93
N VAL A 170 -0.36 -12.79 7.83
CA VAL A 170 1.11 -12.66 7.89
C VAL A 170 1.59 -11.73 6.78
N ARG A 171 1.08 -11.87 5.54
CA ARG A 171 1.41 -10.99 4.43
C ARG A 171 1.03 -9.52 4.72
N ALA A 172 -0.11 -9.27 5.35
CA ALA A 172 -0.52 -7.93 5.79
C ALA A 172 0.48 -7.32 6.79
N LEU A 173 0.93 -8.10 7.77
CA LEU A 173 1.95 -7.67 8.73
C LEU A 173 3.30 -7.37 8.07
N MET A 174 3.69 -8.18 7.08
CA MET A 174 4.90 -7.93 6.29
C MET A 174 4.77 -6.64 5.47
N GLU A 175 3.59 -6.35 4.90
CA GLU A 175 3.33 -5.08 4.23
C GLU A 175 3.49 -3.89 5.17
N GLU A 176 2.93 -3.92 6.37
CA GLU A 176 3.08 -2.84 7.34
C GLU A 176 4.56 -2.59 7.69
N ARG A 177 5.38 -3.64 7.76
CA ARG A 177 6.84 -3.50 7.97
C ARG A 177 7.54 -2.82 6.80
N VAL A 178 7.12 -3.08 5.57
CA VAL A 178 7.72 -2.47 4.37
C VAL A 178 7.21 -1.03 4.16
N LEU A 179 5.98 -0.75 4.58
CA LEU A 179 5.39 0.58 4.55
C LEU A 179 5.96 1.48 5.65
N SER A 180 6.36 0.91 6.78
CA SER A 180 7.03 1.65 7.86
C SER A 180 8.50 1.91 7.52
N VAL A 181 8.80 3.18 7.34
CA VAL A 181 10.15 3.69 7.09
C VAL A 181 10.49 4.71 8.17
N ALA A 182 11.72 4.61 8.67
CA ALA A 182 12.30 5.58 9.59
C ALA A 182 13.29 6.48 8.84
N LEU A 183 13.34 7.76 9.20
CA LEU A 183 14.37 8.69 8.77
C LEU A 183 15.50 8.64 9.79
N VAL A 184 16.70 8.26 9.36
CA VAL A 184 17.86 8.06 10.24
C VAL A 184 18.96 9.05 9.88
N ASN A 185 19.62 9.59 10.90
CA ASN A 185 20.84 10.37 10.72
C ASN A 185 22.06 9.45 10.73
N GLU A 186 22.86 9.50 9.67
CA GLU A 186 24.03 8.64 9.53
C GLU A 186 25.11 8.90 10.58
N ARG A 187 25.28 10.16 11.02
CA ARG A 187 26.31 10.53 11.99
C ARG A 187 25.97 10.03 13.39
N THR A 188 24.73 10.23 13.85
CA THR A 188 24.31 9.85 15.20
C THR A 188 23.78 8.43 15.29
N LYS A 189 23.45 7.81 14.15
CA LYS A 189 22.74 6.52 14.05
C LYS A 189 21.37 6.49 14.74
N THR A 190 20.80 7.66 15.04
CA THR A 190 19.49 7.80 15.68
C THR A 190 18.40 8.03 14.65
N ALA A 191 17.21 7.49 14.91
CA ALA A 191 16.02 7.78 14.11
C ALA A 191 15.51 9.18 14.47
N ILE A 192 15.45 10.07 13.48
CA ILE A 192 14.85 11.40 13.59
C ILE A 192 13.32 11.29 13.60
N ALA A 193 12.80 10.35 12.81
CA ALA A 193 11.39 10.01 12.73
C ALA A 193 11.24 8.51 12.47
N THR A 194 10.26 7.86 13.11
CA THR A 194 9.93 6.44 12.90
C THR A 194 8.76 6.25 11.95
N GLU A 195 8.00 7.31 11.70
CA GLU A 195 6.83 7.30 10.81
C GLU A 195 7.03 8.33 9.69
N VAL A 196 7.56 7.89 8.56
CA VAL A 196 7.85 8.80 7.44
C VAL A 196 6.79 8.67 6.34
N GLU A 197 6.05 9.74 6.10
CA GLU A 197 5.17 9.89 4.94
C GLU A 197 5.94 10.48 3.77
N LEU A 198 5.87 9.86 2.58
CA LEU A 198 6.50 10.39 1.37
C LEU A 198 5.47 11.07 0.45
N ALA A 199 5.78 12.28 -0.02
CA ALA A 199 5.00 13.04 -0.99
C ALA A 199 5.81 13.30 -2.28
N GLU A 200 5.46 12.58 -3.35
CA GLU A 200 6.22 12.55 -4.61
C GLU A 200 5.47 13.09 -5.82
N THR A 201 4.15 13.02 -5.78
CA THR A 201 3.34 13.58 -6.85
C THR A 201 3.19 15.08 -6.64
N ARG A 202 2.97 15.82 -7.73
CA ARG A 202 2.67 17.25 -7.63
C ARG A 202 1.46 17.52 -6.72
N ALA A 203 0.47 16.62 -6.72
CA ALA A 203 -0.72 16.74 -5.88
C ALA A 203 -0.41 16.50 -4.39
N GLU A 204 0.36 15.47 -4.06
CA GLU A 204 0.81 15.21 -2.68
C GLU A 204 1.66 16.37 -2.15
N ARG A 205 2.63 16.87 -2.94
CA ARG A 205 3.48 17.99 -2.53
C ARG A 205 2.74 19.31 -2.36
N ARG A 206 1.78 19.62 -3.24
CA ARG A 206 0.94 20.82 -3.07
C ARG A 206 0.02 20.74 -1.86
N ARG A 207 -0.42 19.54 -1.49
CA ARG A 207 -1.19 19.33 -0.26
C ARG A 207 -0.30 19.52 0.95
N GLY A 208 0.88 18.89 0.98
CA GLY A 208 1.76 18.93 2.15
C GLY A 208 1.01 18.53 3.42
N LEU A 209 1.16 19.34 4.47
CA LEU A 209 0.46 19.23 5.74
C LEU A 209 -0.87 20.02 5.82
N LEU A 210 -1.36 20.58 4.70
CA LEU A 210 -2.62 21.33 4.67
C LEU A 210 -3.80 20.45 5.13
N GLY A 211 -4.65 21.02 5.98
CA GLY A 211 -5.81 20.34 6.56
C GLY A 211 -5.48 19.43 7.75
N ARG A 212 -4.23 19.43 8.24
CA ARG A 212 -3.85 18.75 9.48
C ARG A 212 -3.82 19.74 10.65
N ASP A 213 -4.02 19.19 11.85
CA ASP A 213 -4.01 19.95 13.10
C ASP A 213 -2.68 19.82 13.87
N GLY A 214 -1.81 18.93 13.40
CA GLY A 214 -0.48 18.70 13.94
C GLY A 214 0.23 17.60 13.18
N LEU A 215 1.44 17.29 13.63
CA LEU A 215 2.22 16.13 13.19
C LEU A 215 2.70 15.40 14.46
N PRO A 216 2.53 14.06 14.57
CA PRO A 216 3.00 13.31 15.72
C PRO A 216 4.51 13.50 15.97
N PRO A 217 5.00 13.48 17.23
CA PRO A 217 6.41 13.74 17.55
C PRO A 217 7.43 12.87 16.81
N SER A 218 7.03 11.65 16.45
CA SER A 218 7.84 10.64 15.76
C SER A 218 7.65 10.63 14.24
N ALA A 219 6.80 11.51 13.70
CA ALA A 219 6.44 11.52 12.28
C ALA A 219 7.22 12.57 11.48
N ALA A 220 7.40 12.30 10.19
CA ALA A 220 7.96 13.24 9.22
C ALA A 220 7.20 13.19 7.89
N LEU A 221 7.05 14.33 7.22
CA LEU A 221 6.62 14.38 5.83
C LEU A 221 7.83 14.70 4.93
N VAL A 222 8.09 13.87 3.94
CA VAL A 222 9.22 14.04 3.01
C VAL A 222 8.71 14.37 1.61
N LEU A 223 9.02 15.57 1.15
CA LEU A 223 8.63 16.13 -0.14
C LEU A 223 9.79 15.99 -1.14
N THR A 224 9.58 15.26 -2.24
CA THR A 224 10.60 15.08 -3.29
C THR A 224 9.97 15.08 -4.69
N PRO A 225 10.53 15.78 -5.69
CA PRO A 225 11.50 16.87 -5.57
C PRO A 225 10.86 18.13 -4.96
N CYS A 226 11.57 18.81 -4.06
CA CYS A 226 11.15 20.07 -3.45
C CYS A 226 12.36 20.95 -3.09
N VAL A 227 12.30 22.22 -3.47
CA VAL A 227 13.33 23.25 -3.18
C VAL A 227 12.82 24.37 -2.26
N VAL A 228 11.50 24.54 -2.21
CA VAL A 228 10.81 25.62 -1.51
C VAL A 228 9.51 25.06 -0.95
N VAL A 229 9.21 25.41 0.29
CA VAL A 229 7.96 25.10 0.98
C VAL A 229 7.33 26.39 1.49
N HIS A 230 6.01 26.38 1.59
CA HIS A 230 5.22 27.45 2.18
C HIS A 230 4.39 26.90 3.33
N THR A 231 4.13 27.73 4.32
CA THR A 231 3.20 27.43 5.42
C THR A 231 1.92 28.27 5.33
N ALA A 232 1.60 28.79 4.14
CA ALA A 232 0.30 29.41 3.89
C ALA A 232 -0.83 28.44 4.25
N PHE A 233 -1.86 28.91 4.96
CA PHE A 233 -3.01 28.11 5.43
C PHE A 233 -2.70 26.96 6.42
N MET A 234 -1.48 26.91 6.97
CA MET A 234 -1.13 25.97 8.04
C MET A 234 -1.70 26.41 9.39
N ARG A 235 -1.98 25.45 10.27
CA ARG A 235 -2.53 25.68 11.62
C ARG A 235 -1.50 25.58 12.74
N PHE A 236 -0.30 25.07 12.46
CA PHE A 236 0.75 24.79 13.45
C PHE A 236 2.16 25.01 12.85
N PRO A 237 3.18 25.32 13.67
CA PRO A 237 4.55 25.46 13.22
C PRO A 237 5.24 24.12 12.97
N ILE A 238 6.23 24.12 12.09
CA ILE A 238 7.01 22.93 11.73
C ILE A 238 8.52 23.23 11.69
N ASP A 239 9.32 22.19 11.89
CA ASP A 239 10.74 22.21 11.60
C ASP A 239 10.99 21.67 10.18
N ILE A 240 11.99 22.21 9.49
CA ILE A 240 12.24 21.92 8.07
C ILE A 240 13.71 21.60 7.85
N ILE A 241 13.99 20.47 7.20
CA ILE A 241 15.32 20.06 6.75
C ILE A 241 15.33 20.03 5.23
N PHE A 242 16.23 20.78 4.60
CA PHE A 242 16.50 20.73 3.18
C PHE A 242 17.67 19.79 2.93
N LEU A 243 17.47 18.80 2.06
CA LEU A 243 18.47 17.81 1.66
C LEU A 243 18.80 17.95 0.17
N ASP A 244 20.06 17.74 -0.21
CA ASP A 244 20.46 17.61 -1.62
C ASP A 244 20.10 16.24 -2.20
N HIS A 245 20.61 15.92 -3.40
CA HIS A 245 20.31 14.66 -4.09
C HIS A 245 20.92 13.44 -3.37
N ASP A 246 22.00 13.62 -2.61
CA ASP A 246 22.70 12.56 -1.87
C ASP A 246 22.16 12.38 -0.45
N GLY A 247 21.10 13.11 -0.09
CA GLY A 247 20.51 13.10 1.24
C GLY A 247 21.31 13.91 2.26
N VAL A 248 22.22 14.78 1.83
CA VAL A 248 23.03 15.63 2.72
C VAL A 248 22.25 16.90 3.05
N THR A 249 22.24 17.26 4.33
CA THR A 249 21.54 18.43 4.84
C THR A 249 22.21 19.71 4.37
N VAL A 250 21.51 20.50 3.56
CA VAL A 250 22.01 21.79 3.03
C VAL A 250 21.49 22.99 3.82
N LYS A 251 20.36 22.85 4.52
CA LYS A 251 19.77 23.90 5.37
C LYS A 251 18.80 23.28 6.37
N VAL A 252 18.79 23.81 7.58
CA VAL A 252 17.75 23.52 8.59
C VAL A 252 17.06 24.82 8.99
N VAL A 253 15.75 24.78 9.23
CA VAL A 253 14.95 25.92 9.67
C VAL A 253 13.99 25.42 10.74
N SER A 254 14.09 25.94 11.95
CA SER A 254 13.21 25.57 13.07
C SER A 254 12.03 26.52 13.21
N ASP A 255 10.95 26.01 13.81
CA ASP A 255 9.77 26.79 14.24
C ASP A 255 9.17 27.69 13.13
N VAL A 256 8.99 27.10 11.94
CA VAL A 256 8.38 27.79 10.80
C VAL A 256 6.87 27.85 10.99
N GLY A 257 6.40 28.95 11.57
CA GLY A 257 4.98 29.23 11.78
C GLY A 257 4.18 29.47 10.49
N PRO A 258 2.84 29.63 10.60
CA PRO A 258 1.96 29.91 9.47
C PRO A 258 2.36 31.15 8.65
N TRP A 259 2.02 31.16 7.36
CA TRP A 259 2.26 32.29 6.44
C TRP A 259 3.74 32.67 6.28
N ARG A 260 4.59 31.65 6.13
CA ARG A 260 6.03 31.78 5.85
C ARG A 260 6.39 31.00 4.59
N ILE A 261 7.56 31.32 4.05
CA ILE A 261 8.18 30.59 2.94
C ILE A 261 9.62 30.28 3.35
N ALA A 262 10.04 29.04 3.12
CA ALA A 262 11.41 28.60 3.32
C ALA A 262 11.90 27.88 2.07
N GLY A 263 13.15 28.13 1.68
CA GLY A 263 13.75 27.49 0.52
C GLY A 263 15.26 27.35 0.62
N ALA A 264 15.79 26.43 -0.17
CA ALA A 264 17.21 26.23 -0.41
C ALA A 264 17.43 25.77 -1.87
N ALA A 265 18.14 26.57 -2.66
CA ALA A 265 18.34 26.29 -4.09
C ALA A 265 19.08 24.98 -4.38
N ARG A 266 19.94 24.53 -3.47
CA ARG A 266 20.68 23.26 -3.56
C ARG A 266 19.88 22.04 -3.11
N ALA A 267 18.65 22.23 -2.62
CA ALA A 267 17.84 21.13 -2.15
C ALA A 267 17.23 20.36 -3.32
N HIS A 268 17.05 19.07 -3.12
CA HIS A 268 16.20 18.23 -3.94
C HIS A 268 15.04 17.66 -3.12
N THR A 269 15.22 17.52 -1.80
CA THR A 269 14.23 16.94 -0.89
C THR A 269 14.02 17.86 0.31
N VAL A 270 12.79 17.96 0.79
CA VAL A 270 12.45 18.67 2.02
C VAL A 270 11.81 17.70 3.00
N VAL A 271 12.29 17.69 4.25
CA VAL A 271 11.69 16.95 5.37
C VAL A 271 11.01 17.97 6.28
N GLU A 272 9.72 17.79 6.52
CA GLU A 272 8.92 18.54 7.48
C GLU A 272 8.71 17.69 8.73
N LEU A 273 9.01 18.26 9.89
CA LEU A 273 8.97 17.63 11.21
C LEU A 273 8.09 18.47 12.15
N PRO A 274 7.59 17.90 13.26
CA PRO A 274 6.97 18.68 14.32
C PRO A 274 7.97 19.70 14.86
N ALA A 275 7.49 20.89 15.24
CA ALA A 275 8.34 21.90 15.87
C ALA A 275 9.12 21.32 17.08
N GLY A 276 10.38 21.73 17.23
CA GLY A 276 11.26 21.26 18.30
C GLY A 276 12.01 19.95 17.98
N SER A 277 11.76 19.34 16.82
CA SER A 277 12.41 18.09 16.41
C SER A 277 13.87 18.26 16.06
N LEU A 278 14.27 19.42 15.53
CA LEU A 278 15.68 19.70 15.22
C LEU A 278 16.52 19.75 16.49
N GLN A 279 16.01 20.37 17.56
CA GLN A 279 16.68 20.44 18.85
C GLN A 279 16.77 19.06 19.49
N ARG A 280 15.68 18.26 19.45
CA ARG A 280 15.66 16.90 20.03
C ARG A 280 16.65 15.94 19.36
N ASN A 281 16.83 16.06 18.03
CA ASN A 281 17.60 15.10 17.25
C ASN A 281 19.00 15.57 16.86
N ALA A 282 19.39 16.79 17.27
CA ALA A 282 20.71 17.38 17.01
C ALA A 282 21.15 17.28 15.53
N VAL A 283 20.22 17.53 14.60
CA VAL A 283 20.50 17.50 13.15
C VAL A 283 21.24 18.77 12.75
N ALA A 284 22.37 18.62 12.07
CA ALA A 284 23.19 19.74 11.60
C ALA A 284 23.30 19.78 10.07
N VAL A 285 23.62 20.96 9.53
CA VAL A 285 24.01 21.10 8.12
C VAL A 285 25.25 20.26 7.86
N GLY A 286 25.24 19.49 6.77
CA GLY A 286 26.26 18.49 6.44
C GLY A 286 25.92 17.07 6.87
N ASP A 287 24.95 16.86 7.77
CA ASP A 287 24.52 15.51 8.15
C ASP A 287 23.84 14.81 6.97
N ARG A 288 24.18 13.54 6.73
CA ARG A 288 23.49 12.69 5.76
C ARG A 288 22.32 11.96 6.40
N LEU A 289 21.13 12.13 5.82
CA LEU A 289 19.90 11.46 6.25
C LEU A 289 19.47 10.44 5.20
N TYR A 290 19.00 9.28 5.66
CA TYR A 290 18.51 8.23 4.78
C TYR A 290 17.26 7.55 5.35
N LEU A 291 16.46 6.96 4.45
CA LEU A 291 15.32 6.15 4.83
C LEU A 291 15.77 4.72 5.09
N ARG A 292 15.40 4.18 6.24
CA ARG A 292 15.63 2.78 6.61
C ARG A 292 14.28 2.07 6.78
N ALA A 293 14.15 0.87 6.23
CA ALA A 293 13.00 0.02 6.51
C ALA A 293 13.03 -0.38 8.00
N VAL A 294 11.89 -0.32 8.69
CA VAL A 294 11.85 -0.70 10.12
C VAL A 294 12.16 -2.20 10.31
N SER A 295 12.10 -3.00 9.22
CA SER A 295 12.42 -4.43 9.20
C SER A 295 13.90 -4.80 9.39
N ASP A 296 14.83 -3.86 9.30
CA ASP A 296 16.28 -4.15 9.32
C ASP A 296 16.88 -4.18 10.75
N ASN A 297 16.10 -4.57 11.76
CA ASN A 297 16.49 -4.59 13.17
C ASN A 297 16.32 -5.97 13.80
#